data_AF-A0A8D3X2H7-F1
#
_entry.id   AF-A0A8D3X2H7-F1
#
_cell.length_a   1.000
_cell.length_b   1.000
_cell.length_c   1.000
_cell.angle_alpha   90.00
_cell.angle_beta   90.00
_cell.angle_gamma   90.00
#
_symmetry.space_group_name_H-M   'P 1'
#
loop_
_entity.id
_entity.type
_entity.pdbx_description
1 polymer ?
#
loop_
_entity_poly.entity_id
_entity_poly.type
_entity_poly.pdbx_seq_one_letter_code
_entity_poly.pdbx_strand_id
1 'polypeptide(L)' 'MKAHIEFYFDFVCPLCFLVTKPLREVIKEQKAKIERIRFQRDNRKSAVT' A
#
# COMPACT_ATOMS: atom_id res chain seq x y z
N MET A 1 8.13 -18.59 3.92
CA MET A 1 8.13 -17.62 2.79
C MET A 1 7.76 -16.26 3.36
N LYS A 2 8.44 -15.18 2.98
CA LYS A 2 8.20 -13.84 3.53
C LYS A 2 7.37 -13.06 2.50
N ALA A 3 6.11 -12.77 2.81
CA ALA A 3 5.21 -12.10 1.88
C ALA A 3 5.67 -10.65 1.64
N HIS A 4 5.71 -10.24 0.37
CA HIS A 4 5.93 -8.85 -0.05
C HIS A 4 4.59 -8.26 -0.47
N ILE A 5 4.21 -7.12 0.11
CA ILE A 5 2.93 -6.47 -0.18
C ILE A 5 3.22 -5.04 -0.63
N GLU A 6 2.86 -4.74 -1.87
CA GLU A 6 2.86 -3.39 -2.42
C GLU A 6 1.47 -2.78 -2.23
N PHE A 7 1.40 -1.68 -1.48
CA PHE A 7 0.14 -1.01 -1.18
C PHE A 7 0.09 0.36 -1.86
N TYR A 8 -0.67 0.44 -2.94
CA TYR A 8 -0.95 1.69 -3.63
C TYR A 8 -2.05 2.46 -2.91
N PHE A 9 -1.77 3.69 -2.49
CA PHE A 9 -2.74 4.52 -1.77
C PHE A 9 -2.82 5.94 -2.33
N ASP A 10 -4.01 6.51 -2.24
CA ASP A 10 -4.32 7.87 -2.67
C ASP A 10 -4.94 8.64 -1.49
N PHE A 11 -4.56 9.91 -1.28
CA PHE A 11 -5.11 10.72 -0.16
C PHE A 11 -6.61 11.01 -0.33
N VAL A 12 -7.09 11.01 -1.57
CA VAL A 12 -8.50 11.23 -1.91
C VAL A 12 -9.33 9.95 -1.84
N CYS A 13 -8.71 8.79 -1.59
CA CYS A 13 -9.38 7.49 -1.58
C CYS A 13 -9.83 7.15 -0.15
N PRO A 14 -11.14 7.21 0.17
CA PRO A 14 -11.64 6.94 1.53
C PRO A 14 -11.41 5.48 1.95
N LEU A 15 -11.53 4.56 0.98
CA LEU A 15 -11.31 3.12 1.19
C LEU A 15 -9.85 2.83 1.55
N CYS A 16 -8.91 3.55 0.94
CA CYS A 16 -7.48 3.38 1.20
C CYS A 16 -7.15 3.71 2.66
N PHE A 17 -7.84 4.67 3.26
CA PHE A 17 -7.69 4.98 4.69
C PHE A 17 -8.26 3.87 5.59
N LEU A 18 -9.43 3.33 5.24
CA LEU A 18 -10.05 2.24 6.00
C LEU A 18 -9.19 0.96 6.02
N VAL A 19 -8.56 0.63 4.89
CA VAL A 19 -7.74 -0.58 4.75
C VAL A 19 -6.39 -0.47 5.45
N THR A 20 -5.84 0.73 5.68
CA THR A 20 -4.51 0.88 6.31
C THR A 20 -4.41 0.30 7.73
N LYS A 21 -5.50 0.31 8.51
CA LYS A 21 -5.54 -0.26 9.86
C LYS A 21 -5.45 -1.80 9.86
N PRO A 22 -6.39 -2.53 9.23
CA PRO A 22 -6.33 -4.00 9.19
C PRO A 22 -5.07 -4.48 8.47
N LEU A 23 -4.61 -3.77 7.44
CA LEU A 23 -3.38 -4.13 6.73
C LEU A 23 -2.16 -4.11 7.65
N ARG A 24 -2.06 -3.14 8.58
CA ARG A 24 -0.97 -3.10 9.58
C ARG A 24 -0.98 -4.30 10.53
N GLU A 25 -2.16 -4.76 10.93
CA GLU A 25 -2.29 -5.92 11.80
C GLU A 25 -1.84 -7.20 11.09
N VAL A 26 -2.28 -7.39 9.84
CA VAL A 26 -1.90 -8.53 9.01
C VAL A 26 -0.38 -8.57 8.74
N ILE A 27 0.26 -7.41 8.50
CA ILE A 27 1.72 -7.33 8.33
C ILE A 27 2.46 -7.82 9.58
N LYS A 28 1.99 -7.38 10.76
CA LYS A 28 2.62 -7.71 12.04
C LYS A 28 2.52 -9.21 12.30
N GLU A 29 1.40 -9.82 11.98
CA GLU A 29 1.15 -11.25 12.15
C GLU A 29 1.95 -12.10 11.14
N GLN A 30 1.97 -11.70 9.87
CA GLN A 30 2.64 -12.46 8.80
C GLN A 30 4.14 -12.14 8.62
N LYS A 31 4.70 -11.22 9.43
CA LYS A 31 6.07 -10.69 9.27
C LYS A 31 6.38 -10.28 7.82
N ALA A 32 5.36 -9.75 7.14
CA ALA A 32 5.44 -9.32 5.75
C ALA A 32 6.22 -8.01 5.66
N LYS A 33 6.84 -7.74 4.51
CA LYS A 33 7.36 -6.40 4.20
C LYS A 33 6.28 -5.64 3.44
N ILE A 34 6.00 -4.41 3.87
CA ILE A 34 5.09 -3.51 3.16
C ILE A 34 5.86 -2.36 2.56
N GLU A 35 5.52 -2.08 1.31
CA GLU A 35 5.96 -0.91 0.57
C GLU A 35 4.73 -0.08 0.22
N ARG A 36 4.71 1.18 0.67
CA ARG A 36 3.57 2.07 0.45
C ARG A 36 3.87 2.99 -0.70
N ILE A 37 3.17 2.80 -1.81
CA ILE A 37 3.37 3.56 -3.03
C ILE A 37 2.22 4.56 -3.14
N ARG A 38 2.55 5.85 -3.19
CA ARG A 38 1.52 6.88 -3.42
C ARG A 38 1.08 6.80 -4.88
N PHE A 39 -0.20 6.55 -5.10
CA PHE A 39 -0.77 6.61 -6.44
C PHE A 39 -0.80 8.07 -6.88
N GLN A 40 -0.04 8.41 -7.91
CA GLN A 40 -0.18 9.69 -8.60
C GLN A 40 -1.02 9.43 -9.85
N ARG A 41 -2.23 10.01 -9.90
CA ARG A 41 -3.01 10.14 -11.14
C ARG A 41 -2.35 11.18 -12.04
N ASP A 42 -1.11 10.93 -12.45
CA ASP A 42 -0.57 11.61 -13.60
C ASP A 42 -0.79 10.69 -14.79
N ASN A 43 -1.42 11.21 -15.85
CA ASN A 43 -1.69 10.47 -17.09
C ASN A 43 -0.39 10.19 -17.89
N ARG A 44 0.76 10.13 -17.21
CA ARG A 44 2.06 9.73 -17.70
C ARG A 44 2.82 9.00 -16.59
N LYS A 45 2.97 7.70 -16.84
CA LYS A 45 4.11 6.86 -16.42
C LYS A 45 4.25 6.66 -14.91
N SER A 46 3.94 5.42 -14.53
CA SER A 46 4.89 4.54 -13.84
C SER A 46 6.21 5.21 -13.45
N ALA A 47 6.35 5.50 -12.16
CA ALA A 47 7.64 5.63 -11.51
C ALA A 47 7.52 4.91 -10.17
N VAL A 48 7.61 3.59 -10.27
CA VAL A 48 8.23 2.75 -9.26
C VAL A 48 9.61 3.34 -8.98
N THR A 49 9.86 3.76 -7.75
CA THR A 49 11.20 3.80 -7.17
C THR A 49 11.07 3.57 -5.68
#